data_AF-A0A2R3SK55-F1
#
_entry.id   AF-A0A2R3SK55-F1
#
_cell.length_a   1.000
_cell.length_b   1.000
_cell.length_c   1.000
_cell.angle_alpha   90.00
_cell.angle_beta   90.00
_cell.angle_gamma   90.00
#
_symmetry.space_group_name_H-M   'P 1'
#
loop_
_entity.id
_entity.type
_entity.pdbx_description
1 polymer ?
#
loop_
_entity_poly.entity_id
_entity_poly.type
_entity_poly.pdbx_seq_one_letter_code
_entity_poly.pdbx_strand_id
1 'polypeptide(L)'
;MVSWGLLLGINYLCMYANNTLKLGGMILILSINISVIVSLNYLSWLSLIFFIIYIGGLLVLFFYLSSLNYNPIFSLSKLSLTSSMLVKINSGLVILLGSLSYTFSEGSFSFITSNFNNFSNSLFNEEEFNSLILVGVMLLLVLWLVTKLTYNTRGALRPTF
;
A
#
# COMPACT_ATOMS: atom_id res chain seq x y z
N MET A 1 14.93 -6.33 -12.22
CA MET A 1 15.87 -6.78 -11.16
C MET A 1 15.95 -5.79 -10.00
N VAL A 2 16.50 -4.58 -10.19
CA VAL A 2 16.73 -3.63 -9.09
C VAL A 2 15.43 -3.09 -8.47
N SER A 3 14.43 -2.77 -9.29
CA SER A 3 13.15 -2.22 -8.83
C SER A 3 12.37 -3.15 -7.90
N TRP A 4 12.31 -4.45 -8.21
CA TRP A 4 11.66 -5.47 -7.36
C TRP A 4 12.42 -5.71 -6.05
N GLY A 5 13.75 -5.75 -6.09
CA GLY A 5 14.57 -5.85 -4.87
C GLY A 5 14.40 -4.62 -3.96
N LEU A 6 14.31 -3.42 -4.53
CA LEU A 6 14.03 -2.19 -3.80
C LEU A 6 12.64 -2.22 -3.12
N LEU A 7 11.61 -2.72 -3.81
CA LEU A 7 10.27 -2.88 -3.22
C LEU A 7 10.28 -3.80 -2.01
N LEU A 8 10.95 -4.96 -2.10
CA LEU A 8 11.06 -5.90 -0.99
C LEU A 8 11.82 -5.27 0.19
N GLY A 9 12.91 -4.53 -0.10
CA GLY A 9 13.67 -3.80 0.92
C GLY A 9 12.84 -2.74 1.65
N ILE A 10 12.06 -1.93 0.92
CA ILE A 10 11.20 -0.89 1.51
C ILE A 10 10.08 -1.52 2.36
N ASN A 11 9.48 -2.62 1.89
CA ASN A 11 8.48 -3.35 2.69
C ASN A 11 9.06 -3.89 4.00
N TYR A 12 10.28 -4.42 3.96
CA TYR A 12 10.96 -4.89 5.18
C TYR A 12 11.24 -3.74 6.16
N LEU A 13 11.68 -2.58 5.65
CA LEU A 13 11.90 -1.37 6.46
C LEU A 13 10.62 -0.86 7.14
N CYS A 14 9.47 -1.02 6.48
CA CYS A 14 8.15 -0.64 6.98
C CYS A 14 7.83 -1.31 8.33
N MET A 15 8.22 -2.58 8.52
CA MET A 15 7.99 -3.33 9.75
C MET A 15 8.74 -2.75 10.98
N TYR A 16 9.78 -1.94 10.76
CA TYR A 16 10.55 -1.28 11.82
C TYR A 16 10.10 0.16 12.10
N ALA A 17 9.03 0.64 11.46
CA ALA A 17 8.57 2.01 11.64
C ALA A 17 7.77 2.15 12.96
N ASN A 18 8.43 2.69 13.99
CA ASN A 18 7.80 2.92 15.30
C ASN A 18 6.78 4.06 15.32
N ASN A 19 6.96 5.08 14.47
CA ASN A 19 6.07 6.24 14.40
C ASN A 19 5.16 6.13 13.18
N THR A 20 3.87 6.38 13.40
CA THR A 20 2.86 6.46 12.34
C THR A 20 3.26 7.37 11.17
N LEU A 21 3.86 8.53 11.45
CA LEU A 21 4.32 9.44 10.39
C LEU A 21 5.41 8.80 9.53
N LYS A 22 6.38 8.11 10.16
CA LYS A 22 7.46 7.41 9.47
C LYS A 22 6.90 6.28 8.61
N LEU A 23 5.94 5.53 9.16
CA LEU A 23 5.23 4.48 8.45
C LEU A 23 4.49 5.04 7.23
N GLY A 24 3.71 6.11 7.39
CA GLY A 24 2.99 6.76 6.29
C GLY A 24 3.92 7.28 5.19
N GLY A 25 5.04 7.91 5.55
CA GLY A 25 6.06 8.33 4.59
C GLY A 25 6.71 7.16 3.83
N MET A 26 7.00 6.06 4.53
CA MET A 26 7.52 4.84 3.89
C MET A 26 6.51 4.23 2.91
N ILE A 27 5.22 4.20 3.27
CA ILE A 27 4.17 3.67 2.40
C ILE A 27 3.97 4.58 1.17
N LEU A 28 4.08 5.91 1.31
CA LEU A 28 4.05 6.84 0.16
C LEU A 28 5.16 6.52 -0.84
N ILE A 29 6.40 6.36 -0.37
CA ILE A 29 7.54 5.99 -1.22
C ILE A 29 7.29 4.62 -1.88
N LEU A 30 6.76 3.65 -1.14
CA LEU A 30 6.41 2.34 -1.69
C LEU A 30 5.36 2.47 -2.81
N SER A 31 4.30 3.24 -2.60
CA SER A 31 3.22 3.43 -3.57
C SER A 31 3.70 4.07 -4.87
N ILE A 32 4.62 5.05 -4.80
CA ILE A 32 5.26 5.67 -5.97
C ILE A 32 6.06 4.63 -6.75
N ASN A 33 6.86 3.81 -6.05
CA ASN A 33 7.67 2.78 -6.70
C ASN A 33 6.80 1.72 -7.39
N ILE A 34 5.71 1.29 -6.75
CA ILE A 34 4.75 0.35 -7.34
C ILE A 34 4.09 0.97 -8.57
N SER A 35 3.62 2.22 -8.51
CA SER A 35 2.99 2.88 -9.66
C SER A 35 3.94 2.99 -10.84
N VAL A 36 5.22 3.32 -10.61
CA VAL A 36 6.21 3.38 -11.69
C VAL A 36 6.40 2.00 -12.33
N ILE A 37 6.52 0.93 -11.56
CA ILE A 37 6.68 -0.43 -12.10
C ILE A 37 5.45 -0.88 -12.87
N VAL A 38 4.24 -0.60 -12.37
CA VAL A 38 2.99 -0.92 -13.07
C VAL A 38 2.88 -0.12 -14.37
N SER A 39 3.30 1.14 -14.39
CA SER A 39 3.28 1.98 -15.60
C SER A 39 4.23 1.49 -16.70
N LEU A 40 5.33 0.83 -16.31
CA LEU A 40 6.32 0.29 -17.25
C LEU A 40 5.91 -1.08 -17.81
N ASN A 41 5.20 -1.89 -17.02
CA ASN A 41 4.86 -3.27 -17.38
C ASN A 41 3.44 -3.44 -17.93
N TYR A 42 2.51 -2.56 -17.56
CA TYR A 42 1.09 -2.63 -17.88
C TYR A 42 0.57 -1.28 -18.41
N LEU A 43 -0.71 -0.95 -18.19
CA LEU A 43 -1.29 0.32 -18.61
C LEU A 43 -0.95 1.46 -17.64
N SER A 44 -0.51 2.58 -18.20
CA SER A 44 -0.25 3.83 -17.47
C SER A 44 -1.50 4.35 -16.75
N TRP A 45 -2.68 4.22 -17.35
CA TRP A 45 -3.94 4.67 -16.73
C TRP A 45 -4.29 3.90 -15.45
N LEU A 46 -4.06 2.58 -15.45
CA LEU A 46 -4.24 1.74 -14.26
C LEU A 46 -3.27 2.16 -13.15
N SER A 47 -2.00 2.42 -13.49
CA SER A 47 -1.00 2.91 -12.55
C SER A 47 -1.40 4.23 -11.87
N LEU A 48 -1.99 5.17 -12.63
CA LEU A 48 -2.50 6.43 -12.10
C LEU A 48 -3.65 6.24 -11.11
N ILE A 49 -4.61 5.35 -11.41
CA ILE A 49 -5.72 5.04 -10.52
C ILE A 49 -5.21 4.45 -9.20
N PHE A 50 -4.29 3.48 -9.27
CA PHE A 50 -3.64 2.92 -8.07
C PHE A 50 -2.97 4.00 -7.23
N PHE A 51 -2.20 4.89 -7.86
CA PHE A 51 -1.51 5.97 -7.18
C PHE A 51 -2.48 6.90 -6.42
N ILE A 52 -3.60 7.27 -7.04
CA ILE A 52 -4.62 8.15 -6.43
C ILE A 52 -5.28 7.48 -5.22
N ILE A 53 -5.64 6.20 -5.32
CA ILE A 53 -6.29 5.48 -4.22
C ILE A 53 -5.36 5.38 -3.02
N TYR A 54 -4.08 5.07 -3.24
CA TYR A 54 -3.10 4.96 -2.15
C TYR A 54 -2.82 6.30 -1.48
N ILE A 55 -2.62 7.38 -2.24
CA ILE A 55 -2.43 8.71 -1.65
C ILE A 55 -3.68 9.17 -0.91
N GLY A 56 -4.86 9.01 -1.50
CA GLY A 56 -6.13 9.39 -0.89
C GLY A 56 -6.36 8.68 0.45
N GLY A 57 -6.15 7.36 0.49
CA GLY A 57 -6.29 6.57 1.72
C GLY A 57 -5.27 6.97 2.80
N LEU A 58 -4.03 7.24 2.43
CA LEU A 58 -2.97 7.64 3.36
C LEU A 58 -3.22 9.02 3.96
N LEU A 59 -3.80 9.96 3.21
CA LEU A 59 -4.16 11.29 3.73
C LEU A 59 -5.24 11.20 4.82
N VAL A 60 -6.28 10.37 4.62
CA VAL A 60 -7.32 10.17 5.64
C VAL A 60 -6.72 9.57 6.92
N LEU A 61 -5.84 8.57 6.79
CA LEU A 61 -5.13 7.97 7.91
C LEU A 61 -4.25 8.99 8.66
N PHE A 62 -3.59 9.89 7.93
CA PHE A 62 -2.77 10.95 8.50
C PHE A 62 -3.60 11.95 9.32
N PHE A 63 -4.75 12.39 8.82
CA PHE A 63 -5.67 13.26 9.58
C PHE A 63 -6.20 12.57 10.83
N TYR A 64 -6.60 11.29 10.71
CA TYR A 64 -7.11 10.53 11.85
C TYR A 64 -6.06 10.43 12.97
N LEU A 65 -4.82 10.05 12.63
CA LEU A 65 -3.78 9.82 13.63
C LEU A 65 -3.17 11.12 14.20
N SER A 66 -3.15 12.20 13.41
CA SER A 66 -2.78 13.52 13.94
C SER A 66 -3.79 14.07 14.94
N SER A 67 -5.07 13.68 14.84
CA SER A 67 -6.11 14.08 15.80
C SER A 67 -6.08 13.26 17.11
N LEU A 68 -5.60 12.02 17.07
CA LEU A 68 -5.63 11.10 18.22
C LEU A 68 -4.40 11.16 19.13
N ASN A 69 -3.23 11.52 18.59
CA ASN A 69 -1.99 11.49 19.35
C ASN A 69 -1.30 12.85 19.24
N TYR A 70 -1.05 13.49 20.39
CA TYR A 70 -0.23 14.70 20.45
C TYR A 70 1.22 14.30 20.12
N ASN A 71 1.54 14.38 18.82
CA ASN A 71 2.82 14.13 18.17
C ASN A 71 4.00 13.94 19.16
N PRO A 72 4.38 12.70 19.55
CA PRO A 72 5.64 12.49 20.23
C PRO A 72 6.72 12.77 19.19
N ILE A 73 7.13 14.04 19.13
CA ILE A 73 8.20 14.55 18.27
C ILE A 73 9.34 13.57 18.32
N PHE A 74 9.56 12.91 17.17
CA PHE A 74 10.78 12.22 16.77
C PHE A 74 11.66 11.78 17.94
N SER A 75 11.14 10.90 18.81
CA SER A 75 12.05 10.10 19.61
C SER A 75 12.77 9.21 18.61
N LEU A 76 13.98 9.60 18.21
CA LEU A 76 14.97 8.63 17.77
C LEU A 76 15.19 7.75 19.00
N SER A 77 14.33 6.75 19.17
CA SER A 77 14.64 5.61 20.01
C SER A 77 16.01 5.16 19.53
N LYS A 78 17.04 5.32 20.37
CA LYS A 78 18.38 4.82 20.08
C LYS A 78 18.21 3.32 19.87
N LEU A 79 18.05 2.89 18.62
CA LEU A 79 18.06 1.48 18.29
C LEU A 79 19.36 0.95 18.87
N SER A 80 19.27 -0.09 19.69
CA SER A 80 20.46 -0.74 20.23
C SER A 80 21.40 -1.07 19.07
N LEU A 81 22.71 -0.92 19.28
CA LEU A 81 23.69 -1.14 18.22
C LEU A 81 23.48 -2.51 17.52
N THR A 82 23.07 -3.52 18.31
CA THR A 82 22.71 -4.87 17.85
C THR A 82 21.50 -4.89 16.93
N SER A 83 20.41 -4.17 17.25
CA SER A 83 19.24 -4.05 16.38
C SER A 83 19.58 -3.36 15.06
N SER A 84 20.46 -2.34 15.08
CA SER A 84 20.88 -1.65 13.87
C SER A 84 21.70 -2.53 12.92
N MET A 85 22.50 -3.45 13.46
CA MET A 85 23.29 -4.40 12.67
C MET A 85 22.41 -5.49 12.06
N LEU A 86 21.46 -6.03 12.82
CA LEU A 86 20.51 -7.04 12.34
C LEU A 86 19.65 -6.51 11.19
N VAL A 87 19.18 -5.27 11.28
CA VAL A 87 18.40 -4.64 10.19
C VAL A 87 19.24 -4.54 8.93
N LYS A 88 20.52 -4.13 9.02
CA LYS A 88 21.41 -4.01 7.86
C LYS A 88 21.67 -5.36 7.20
N ILE A 89 21.99 -6.39 7.98
CA ILE A 89 22.26 -7.75 7.47
C ILE A 89 21.02 -8.32 6.79
N ASN A 90 19.86 -8.24 7.44
CA ASN A 90 18.61 -8.76 6.88
C ASN A 90 18.18 -7.99 5.62
N SER A 91 18.35 -6.66 5.59
CA SER A 91 18.05 -5.87 4.38
C SER A 91 18.92 -6.29 3.19
N GLY A 92 20.21 -6.58 3.42
CA GLY A 92 21.11 -7.08 2.38
C GLY A 92 20.69 -8.46 1.85
N LEU A 93 20.29 -9.38 2.74
CA LEU A 93 19.79 -10.69 2.36
C LEU A 93 18.49 -10.60 1.54
N VAL A 94 17.57 -9.73 1.92
CA VAL A 94 16.30 -9.51 1.18
C VAL A 94 16.57 -9.01 -0.23
N ILE A 95 17.51 -8.07 -0.40
CA ILE A 95 17.88 -7.55 -1.73
C ILE A 95 18.52 -8.65 -2.59
N LEU A 96 19.34 -9.51 -1.98
CA LEU A 96 20.00 -10.63 -2.66
C LEU A 96 19.00 -11.74 -3.06
N LEU A 97 18.01 -12.02 -2.22
CA LEU A 97 16.88 -12.90 -2.58
C LEU A 97 16.04 -12.30 -3.70
N GLY A 98 15.82 -10.99 -3.68
CA GLY A 98 15.12 -10.26 -4.73
C GLY A 98 15.80 -10.38 -6.09
N SER A 99 17.13 -10.31 -6.15
CA SER A 99 17.86 -10.48 -7.42
C SER A 99 17.83 -11.92 -7.94
N LEU A 100 17.88 -12.92 -7.06
CA LEU A 100 17.82 -14.34 -7.42
C LEU A 100 16.43 -14.79 -7.92
N SER A 101 15.35 -14.23 -7.37
CA SER A 101 13.99 -14.62 -7.75
C SER A 101 13.62 -14.28 -9.20
N TYR A 102 14.21 -13.22 -9.77
CA TYR A 102 13.85 -12.76 -11.11
C TYR A 102 14.60 -13.51 -12.23
N THR A 103 15.79 -14.06 -11.96
CA THR A 103 16.54 -14.85 -12.95
C THR A 103 15.82 -16.15 -13.34
N PHE A 104 14.91 -16.64 -12.47
CA PHE A 104 14.03 -17.77 -12.76
C PHE A 104 12.83 -17.42 -13.66
N SER A 105 12.51 -16.13 -13.83
CA SER A 105 11.25 -15.68 -14.47
C SER A 105 11.39 -15.23 -15.93
N GLU A 106 12.60 -14.97 -16.43
CA GLU A 106 12.81 -14.45 -17.80
C GLU A 106 12.38 -15.42 -18.91
N GLY A 107 12.12 -16.69 -18.59
CA GLY A 107 11.63 -17.68 -19.57
C GLY A 107 10.13 -17.64 -19.89
N SER A 108 9.31 -16.82 -19.22
CA SER A 108 7.84 -16.97 -19.26
C SER A 108 7.02 -15.70 -19.53
N PHE A 109 7.66 -14.54 -19.72
CA PHE A 109 6.97 -13.24 -19.85
C PHE A 109 6.74 -12.78 -21.31
N SER A 110 6.70 -13.70 -22.28
CA SER A 110 6.47 -13.38 -23.69
C SER A 110 5.00 -13.46 -24.14
N PHE A 111 4.04 -13.62 -23.21
CA PHE A 111 2.61 -13.75 -23.55
C PHE A 111 1.79 -12.45 -23.46
N ILE A 112 2.40 -11.31 -23.10
CA ILE A 112 1.69 -10.13 -22.61
C ILE A 112 1.74 -8.95 -23.61
N THR A 113 2.08 -9.17 -24.88
CA THR A 113 2.23 -8.05 -25.83
C THR A 113 1.02 -7.78 -26.71
N SER A 114 -0.02 -8.61 -26.75
CA SER A 114 -0.97 -8.53 -27.86
C SER A 114 -2.29 -7.78 -27.66
N ASN A 115 -2.75 -7.36 -26.46
CA ASN A 115 -4.05 -6.65 -26.39
C ASN A 115 -4.35 -5.85 -25.10
N PHE A 116 -3.35 -5.20 -24.48
CA PHE A 116 -3.58 -4.50 -23.21
C PHE A 116 -4.47 -3.25 -23.31
N ASN A 117 -4.54 -2.58 -24.46
CA ASN A 117 -5.34 -1.36 -24.60
C ASN A 117 -6.87 -1.57 -24.52
N ASN A 118 -7.37 -2.80 -24.56
CA ASN A 118 -8.81 -3.07 -24.55
C ASN A 118 -9.40 -3.39 -23.16
N PHE A 119 -8.58 -3.46 -22.10
CA PHE A 119 -9.08 -3.78 -20.75
C PHE A 119 -9.96 -2.66 -20.14
N SER A 120 -9.79 -1.40 -20.54
CA SER A 120 -10.62 -0.30 -20.00
C SER A 120 -12.06 -0.34 -20.51
N ASN A 121 -12.26 -0.78 -21.76
CA ASN A 121 -13.57 -0.74 -22.41
C ASN A 121 -14.40 -2.02 -22.21
N SER A 122 -13.78 -3.09 -21.69
CA SER A 122 -14.44 -4.38 -21.45
C SER A 122 -15.10 -4.50 -20.07
N LEU A 123 -14.97 -3.49 -19.19
CA LEU A 123 -15.62 -3.49 -17.87
C LEU A 123 -17.15 -3.54 -17.96
N PHE A 124 -17.74 -3.05 -19.05
CA PHE A 124 -19.19 -3.09 -19.30
C PHE A 124 -19.62 -4.26 -20.20
N ASN A 125 -18.79 -5.30 -20.34
CA ASN A 125 -19.23 -6.53 -21.00
C ASN A 125 -20.23 -7.29 -20.12
N GLU A 126 -21.08 -8.09 -20.76
CA GLU A 126 -22.11 -8.89 -20.08
C GLU A 126 -21.53 -9.83 -19.02
N GLU A 127 -20.31 -10.34 -19.23
CA GLU A 127 -19.61 -11.23 -18.28
C GLU A 127 -19.13 -10.49 -17.01
N GLU A 128 -18.70 -9.23 -17.14
CA GLU A 128 -18.17 -8.41 -16.03
C GLU A 128 -19.26 -7.61 -15.31
N PHE A 129 -20.48 -7.57 -15.85
CA PHE A 129 -21.58 -6.85 -15.22
C PHE A 129 -21.90 -7.39 -13.81
N ASN A 130 -21.77 -8.70 -13.60
CA ASN A 130 -21.97 -9.31 -12.29
C ASN A 130 -20.87 -8.91 -11.28
N SER A 131 -19.62 -8.78 -11.74
CA SER A 131 -18.50 -8.35 -10.89
C SER A 131 -18.68 -6.89 -10.45
N LEU A 132 -19.15 -6.02 -11.36
CA LEU A 132 -19.51 -4.64 -11.06
C LEU A 132 -20.64 -4.51 -10.02
N ILE A 133 -21.73 -5.29 -10.17
CA ILE A 133 -22.82 -5.30 -9.19
C ILE A 133 -22.28 -5.70 -7.80
N LEU A 134 -21.45 -6.74 -7.75
CA LEU A 134 -20.90 -7.23 -6.49
C LEU A 134 -20.03 -6.17 -5.80
N VAL A 135 -19.17 -5.46 -6.55
CA VAL A 135 -18.37 -4.34 -6.02
C VAL A 135 -19.27 -3.21 -5.51
N GLY A 136 -20.33 -2.87 -6.26
CA GLY A 136 -21.30 -1.84 -5.85
C GLY A 136 -22.01 -2.18 -4.53
N VAL A 137 -22.47 -3.44 -4.38
CA VAL A 137 -23.11 -3.92 -3.14
C VAL A 137 -22.10 -3.91 -1.99
N MET A 138 -20.84 -4.31 -2.22
CA MET A 138 -19.78 -4.28 -1.20
C MET A 138 -19.53 -2.86 -0.69
N LEU A 139 -19.40 -1.87 -1.58
CA LEU A 139 -19.22 -0.47 -1.19
C LEU A 139 -20.42 0.07 -0.40
N LEU A 140 -21.64 -0.30 -0.79
CA LEU A 140 -22.86 0.08 -0.07
C LEU A 140 -22.91 -0.53 1.34
N LEU A 141 -22.55 -1.81 1.47
CA LEU A 141 -22.44 -2.49 2.77
C LEU A 141 -21.39 -1.82 3.67
N VAL A 142 -20.23 -1.45 3.11
CA VAL A 142 -19.18 -0.74 3.87
C VAL A 142 -19.71 0.60 4.38
N LEU A 143 -20.38 1.40 3.56
CA LEU A 143 -20.98 2.68 3.99
C LEU A 143 -22.02 2.46 5.10
N TRP A 144 -22.92 1.50 4.93
CA TRP A 144 -23.91 1.16 5.95
C TRP A 144 -23.25 0.74 7.27
N LEU A 145 -22.25 -0.14 7.21
CA LEU A 145 -21.50 -0.60 8.37
C LEU A 145 -20.77 0.54 9.08
N VAL A 146 -20.11 1.43 8.33
CA VAL A 146 -19.43 2.61 8.89
C VAL A 146 -20.41 3.49 9.67
N THR A 147 -21.61 3.74 9.16
CA THR A 147 -22.63 4.52 9.91
C THR A 147 -23.06 3.82 11.20
N LYS A 148 -23.14 2.49 11.22
CA LYS A 148 -23.46 1.74 12.45
C LYS A 148 -22.31 1.74 13.45
N LEU A 149 -21.06 1.67 12.98
CA LEU A 149 -19.87 1.75 13.84
C LEU A 149 -19.72 3.12 14.50
N THR A 150 -19.96 4.21 13.75
CA THR A 150 -19.81 5.57 14.30
C THR A 150 -20.89 5.92 15.33
N TYR A 151 -22.12 5.42 15.16
CA TYR A 151 -23.22 5.66 16.11
C TYR A 151 -23.03 5.00 17.49
N ASN A 152 -22.19 3.96 17.62
CA ASN A 152 -22.01 3.26 18.90
C ASN A 152 -20.94 3.88 19.82
N THR A 153 -20.51 5.10 19.54
CA THR A 153 -19.54 5.82 20.37
C THR A 153 -20.27 6.69 21.40
N ARG A 154 -20.53 6.13 22.59
CA ARG A 154 -20.48 6.96 23.80
C ARG A 154 -19.05 7.51 23.86
N GLY A 155 -18.86 8.71 23.32
CA GLY A 155 -17.52 9.28 23.17
C GLY A 155 -16.81 9.42 24.51
N ALA A 156 -15.51 9.14 24.53
CA ALA A 156 -14.63 9.38 25.69
C ALA A 156 -14.60 10.85 26.16
N LEU A 157 -15.16 11.77 25.36
CA LEU A 157 -15.21 13.22 25.63
C LEU A 157 -16.43 13.69 26.42
N ARG A 158 -17.36 12.80 26.77
CA ARG A 158 -18.32 13.08 27.85
C ARG A 158 -18.10 12.08 28.98
N PRO A 159 -17.23 12.39 29.97
CA PRO A 159 -17.40 11.80 31.27
C PRO A 159 -18.79 12.21 31.75
N THR A 160 -19.72 11.27 31.73
CA THR A 160 -20.97 11.42 32.47
C THR A 160 -20.59 11.37 33.93
N PHE A 161 -20.67 12.53 34.59
CA PHE A 161 -20.88 12.60 36.03
C PHE A 161 -22.11 11.77 36.41
#